data_AF-A0AAD8YNX6-F1
#
_entry.id   AF-A0AAD8YNX6-F1
#
_cell.length_a   1.000
_cell.length_b   1.000
_cell.length_c   1.000
_cell.angle_alpha   90.00
_cell.angle_beta   90.00
_cell.angle_gamma   90.00
#
_symmetry.space_group_name_H-M   'P 1'
#
loop_
_entity.id
_entity.type
_entity.pdbx_description
1 polymer ?
#
loop_
_entity_poly.entity_id
_entity_poly.type
_entity_poly.pdbx_seq_one_letter_code
_entity_poly.pdbx_strand_id
1 'polypeptide(L)'
;MFPVSGHQERPPGQDKVPEGHSGAANPLCFTESWLNPVVPSHTIQPAEFFAVQRMERTADSGKSRGGAVCVMVNNSWYNNANVVTLARSCSPNLELLARKFRPFYLPREFTSVIVNTLYIPSQANKDTALYELHEALTVSSTTLGHCTYDW
;
A
#
# COMPACT_ATOMS: atom_id res chain seq x y z
N MET A 1 -49.55 -32.17 -7.70
CA MET A 1 -49.57 -31.10 -6.67
C MET A 1 -48.14 -30.97 -6.17
N PHE A 2 -47.37 -30.04 -6.73
CA PHE A 2 -45.96 -29.83 -6.39
C PHE A 2 -45.86 -28.74 -5.32
N PRO A 3 -44.97 -28.84 -4.31
CA PRO A 3 -44.84 -27.80 -3.31
C PRO A 3 -44.06 -26.60 -3.88
N VAL A 4 -44.55 -25.41 -3.58
CA VAL A 4 -43.92 -24.12 -3.90
C VAL A 4 -42.73 -23.93 -2.96
N SER A 5 -41.53 -23.78 -3.52
CA SER A 5 -40.31 -23.47 -2.76
C SER A 5 -40.40 -22.05 -2.20
N GLY A 6 -40.35 -21.92 -0.88
CA GLY A 6 -40.32 -20.63 -0.19
C GLY A 6 -39.06 -19.83 -0.52
N HIS A 7 -39.23 -18.52 -0.69
CA HIS A 7 -38.13 -17.57 -0.69
C HIS A 7 -37.55 -17.49 0.74
N GLN A 8 -36.38 -18.09 0.95
CA GLN A 8 -35.59 -17.87 2.16
C GLN A 8 -34.89 -16.50 2.01
N GLU A 9 -35.39 -15.47 2.68
CA GLU A 9 -34.66 -14.21 2.84
C GLU A 9 -33.35 -14.48 3.59
N ARG A 10 -32.22 -14.02 3.02
CA ARG A 10 -30.90 -14.14 3.63
C ARG A 10 -30.71 -13.06 4.71
N PRO A 11 -30.04 -13.38 5.82
CA PRO A 11 -29.80 -12.43 6.91
C PRO A 11 -28.91 -11.26 6.46
N PRO A 12 -29.13 -10.04 7.00
CA PRO A 12 -28.33 -8.87 6.67
C PRO A 12 -26.96 -8.95 7.36
N GLY A 13 -25.87 -8.75 6.62
CA GLY A 13 -24.51 -8.72 7.16
C GLY A 13 -23.43 -9.45 6.36
N GLN A 14 -23.78 -10.05 5.22
CA GLN A 14 -22.76 -10.49 4.25
C GLN A 14 -22.54 -9.36 3.25
N ASP A 15 -21.49 -8.58 3.46
CA ASP A 15 -20.93 -7.75 2.39
C ASP A 15 -20.71 -8.65 1.18
N LYS A 16 -21.35 -8.30 0.06
CA LYS A 16 -21.10 -8.96 -1.23
C LYS A 16 -19.60 -8.98 -1.47
N VAL A 17 -18.99 -10.16 -1.45
CA VAL A 17 -17.71 -10.35 -2.14
C VAL A 17 -17.98 -9.95 -3.60
N PRO A 18 -17.31 -8.93 -4.14
CA PRO A 18 -17.60 -8.46 -5.48
C PRO A 18 -17.36 -9.62 -6.46
N GLU A 19 -18.44 -10.02 -7.14
CA GLU A 19 -18.39 -11.10 -8.12
C GLU A 19 -17.50 -10.71 -9.29
N GLY A 20 -16.53 -11.57 -9.61
CA GLY A 20 -16.19 -11.84 -11.01
C GLY A 20 -15.18 -10.91 -11.69
N HIS A 21 -14.33 -10.19 -10.96
CA HIS A 21 -13.06 -9.73 -11.54
C HIS A 21 -11.96 -10.32 -10.68
N SER A 22 -11.20 -11.26 -11.24
CA SER A 22 -9.83 -11.50 -10.75
C SER A 22 -9.10 -10.17 -10.96
N GLY A 23 -9.20 -9.27 -9.98
CA GLY A 23 -8.61 -7.95 -10.05
C GLY A 23 -7.11 -8.15 -10.13
N ALA A 24 -6.54 -7.92 -11.32
CA ALA A 24 -5.11 -8.02 -11.52
C ALA A 24 -4.38 -7.24 -10.42
N ALA A 25 -3.42 -7.91 -9.78
CA ALA A 25 -2.58 -7.36 -8.73
C ALA A 25 -1.64 -6.31 -9.31
N ASN A 26 -2.10 -5.05 -9.38
CA ASN A 26 -1.35 -3.98 -10.03
C ASN A 26 -1.00 -2.86 -9.03
N PRO A 27 -0.08 -3.08 -8.08
CA PRO A 27 0.51 -1.96 -7.35
C PRO A 27 1.36 -1.13 -8.34
N LEU A 28 0.95 0.12 -8.55
CA LEU A 28 1.65 1.08 -9.39
C LEU A 28 2.51 1.97 -8.48
N CYS A 29 3.83 1.84 -8.58
CA CYS A 29 4.78 2.56 -7.75
C CYS A 29 5.37 3.73 -8.52
N PHE A 30 5.21 4.94 -8.00
CA PHE A 30 5.73 6.17 -8.58
C PHE A 30 6.76 6.79 -7.65
N THR A 31 7.93 7.09 -8.21
CA THR A 31 9.01 7.85 -7.58
C THR A 31 9.11 9.20 -8.25
N GLU A 32 9.65 10.21 -7.57
CA GLU A 32 9.69 11.57 -8.14
C GLU A 32 8.28 11.97 -8.60
N SER A 33 7.32 11.82 -7.68
CA SER A 33 5.90 12.09 -7.99
C SER A 33 5.56 13.56 -7.90
N TRP A 34 6.41 14.38 -7.25
CA TRP A 34 6.21 15.82 -7.02
C TRP A 34 4.90 16.16 -6.30
N LEU A 35 4.27 15.15 -5.69
CA LEU A 35 3.04 15.31 -4.95
C LEU A 35 3.31 16.06 -3.66
N ASN A 36 2.40 16.99 -3.36
CA ASN A 36 2.41 17.79 -2.16
C ASN A 36 1.00 17.75 -1.51
N PRO A 37 0.88 18.13 -0.23
CA PRO A 37 -0.39 18.05 0.50
C PRO A 37 -1.54 18.85 -0.14
N VAL A 38 -1.24 19.85 -0.97
CA VAL A 38 -2.26 20.69 -1.63
C VAL A 38 -2.99 19.92 -2.72
N VAL A 39 -2.37 18.91 -3.34
CA VAL A 39 -3.02 18.06 -4.34
C VAL A 39 -3.81 16.97 -3.62
N PRO A 40 -5.16 16.93 -3.70
CA PRO A 40 -5.93 15.88 -3.07
C PRO A 40 -5.71 14.51 -3.74
N SER A 41 -5.82 13.42 -2.97
CA SER A 41 -5.62 12.06 -3.50
C SER A 41 -6.61 11.67 -4.61
N HIS A 42 -7.86 12.16 -4.55
CA HIS A 42 -8.88 11.88 -5.56
C HIS A 42 -8.53 12.49 -6.94
N THR A 43 -7.74 13.57 -6.98
CA THR A 43 -7.35 14.24 -8.23
C THR A 43 -6.35 13.42 -9.04
N ILE A 44 -5.58 12.55 -8.36
CA ILE A 44 -4.53 11.71 -8.96
C ILE A 44 -4.92 10.24 -9.01
N GLN A 45 -6.14 9.91 -8.61
CA GLN A 45 -6.67 8.57 -8.57
C GLN A 45 -7.02 8.15 -10.02
N PRO A 46 -6.37 7.12 -10.60
CA PRO A 46 -6.56 6.77 -12.01
C PRO A 46 -7.99 6.34 -12.35
N ALA A 47 -8.66 5.70 -11.39
CA ALA A 47 -10.06 5.32 -11.44
C ALA A 47 -10.59 5.11 -10.01
N GLU A 48 -11.90 5.19 -9.80
CA GLU A 48 -12.55 5.13 -8.47
C GLU A 48 -12.17 3.89 -7.63
N PHE A 49 -11.78 2.79 -8.29
CA PHE A 49 -11.39 1.56 -7.63
C PHE A 49 -9.89 1.47 -7.26
N PHE A 50 -9.10 2.54 -7.44
CA PHE A 50 -7.71 2.60 -6.96
C PHE A 50 -7.61 3.38 -5.64
N ALA A 51 -6.95 2.83 -4.62
CA ALA A 51 -6.48 3.63 -3.49
C ALA A 51 -5.12 4.25 -3.80
N VAL A 52 -4.95 5.50 -3.38
CA VAL A 52 -3.69 6.23 -3.46
C VAL A 52 -3.07 6.29 -2.07
N GLN A 53 -1.89 5.72 -1.93
CA GLN A 53 -1.08 5.77 -0.71
C GLN A 53 0.21 6.50 -1.04
N ARG A 54 0.52 7.59 -0.34
CA ARG A 54 1.65 8.43 -0.71
C ARG A 54 2.41 8.95 0.50
N MET A 55 3.63 9.39 0.23
CA MET A 55 4.44 10.16 1.14
C MET A 55 4.93 11.39 0.39
N GLU A 56 4.54 12.56 0.85
CA GLU A 56 5.03 13.82 0.29
C GLU A 56 6.43 14.16 0.80
N ARG A 57 7.13 15.02 0.06
CA ARG A 57 8.40 15.58 0.50
C ARG A 57 8.17 16.49 1.72
N THR A 58 8.96 16.26 2.77
CA THR A 58 9.06 17.15 3.94
C THR A 58 10.31 18.01 3.87
N ALA A 59 10.39 19.01 4.75
CA ALA A 59 11.58 19.85 4.89
C ALA A 59 12.82 19.04 5.28
N ASP A 60 12.66 17.90 5.95
CA ASP A 60 13.73 17.00 6.41
C ASP A 60 14.55 16.43 5.25
N SER A 61 13.98 16.39 4.04
CA SER A 61 14.72 15.98 2.85
C SER A 61 15.84 16.94 2.46
N GLY A 62 15.81 18.21 2.91
CA GLY A 62 16.74 19.25 2.47
C GLY A 62 16.69 19.57 0.96
N LYS A 63 15.76 18.97 0.21
CA LYS A 63 15.65 19.13 -1.24
C LYS A 63 14.80 20.34 -1.58
N SER A 64 15.30 21.19 -2.48
CA SER A 64 14.54 22.32 -3.01
C SER A 64 13.52 21.92 -4.08
N ARG A 65 13.76 20.81 -4.78
CA ARG A 65 12.96 20.30 -5.91
C ARG A 65 12.93 18.76 -5.90
N GLY A 66 11.94 18.19 -6.60
CA GLY A 66 11.79 16.73 -6.70
C GLY A 66 11.31 16.06 -5.42
N GLY A 67 11.27 14.73 -5.46
CA GLY A 67 10.86 13.85 -4.38
C GLY A 67 9.39 13.43 -4.43
N ALA A 68 8.90 13.02 -3.26
CA ALA A 68 7.68 12.30 -2.98
C ALA A 68 7.59 10.92 -3.66
N VAL A 69 7.05 9.95 -2.95
CA VAL A 69 6.75 8.60 -3.45
C VAL A 69 5.27 8.27 -3.30
N CYS A 70 4.74 7.48 -4.22
CA CYS A 70 3.34 7.09 -4.24
C CYS A 70 3.20 5.63 -4.66
N VAL A 71 2.26 4.92 -4.04
CA VAL A 71 1.78 3.62 -4.49
C VAL A 71 0.28 3.70 -4.68
N MET A 72 -0.17 3.36 -5.89
CA MET A 72 -1.58 3.27 -6.24
C MET A 72 -1.94 1.80 -6.40
N VAL A 73 -3.01 1.37 -5.76
CA VAL A 73 -3.35 -0.06 -5.70
C VAL A 73 -4.84 -0.24 -5.95
N ASN A 74 -5.19 -1.21 -6.80
CA ASN A 74 -6.58 -1.56 -7.02
C ASN A 74 -7.21 -2.14 -5.73
N ASN A 75 -8.30 -1.54 -5.26
CA ASN A 75 -9.01 -1.92 -4.04
C ASN A 75 -9.64 -3.31 -4.12
N SER A 76 -9.85 -3.86 -5.31
CA SER A 76 -10.28 -5.25 -5.50
C SER A 76 -9.17 -6.28 -5.26
N TRP A 77 -7.91 -5.84 -5.12
CA TRP A 77 -6.78 -6.74 -4.89
C TRP A 77 -6.67 -7.14 -3.42
N TYR A 78 -7.02 -6.27 -2.46
CA TYR A 78 -6.70 -6.43 -1.04
C TYR A 78 -7.80 -5.94 -0.09
N ASN A 79 -7.79 -6.45 1.14
CA ASN A 79 -8.67 -5.96 2.20
C ASN A 79 -8.19 -4.61 2.76
N ASN A 80 -8.98 -3.55 2.56
CA ASN A 80 -8.69 -2.20 3.04
C ASN A 80 -8.47 -2.09 4.56
N ALA A 81 -9.11 -2.94 5.37
CA ALA A 81 -8.93 -2.96 6.82
C ALA A 81 -7.50 -3.41 7.23
N ASN A 82 -6.79 -4.11 6.34
CA ASN A 82 -5.52 -4.76 6.65
C ASN A 82 -4.31 -4.03 6.07
N VAL A 83 -4.48 -2.78 5.61
CA VAL A 83 -3.35 -2.01 5.10
C VAL A 83 -2.60 -1.34 6.24
N VAL A 84 -1.31 -1.66 6.37
CA VAL A 84 -0.45 -1.13 7.43
C VAL A 84 0.70 -0.35 6.83
N THR A 85 1.02 0.80 7.42
CA THR A 85 2.25 1.52 7.11
C THR A 85 3.37 0.95 7.97
N LEU A 86 4.38 0.35 7.33
CA LEU A 86 5.49 -0.29 8.03
C LEU A 86 6.66 0.66 8.23
N ALA A 87 6.95 1.49 7.23
CA ALA A 87 8.01 2.48 7.28
C ALA A 87 7.69 3.67 6.38
N ARG A 88 8.12 4.86 6.83
CA ARG A 88 8.13 6.10 6.05
C ARG A 88 9.46 6.78 6.33
N SER A 89 10.15 7.21 5.29
CA SER A 89 11.38 8.00 5.42
C SER A 89 11.39 9.10 4.39
N CYS A 90 11.74 10.31 4.81
CA CYS A 90 11.94 11.46 3.95
C CYS A 90 13.24 12.15 4.36
N SER A 91 14.36 11.66 3.82
CA SER A 91 15.69 12.19 4.10
C SER A 91 16.33 12.78 2.83
N PRO A 92 17.50 13.43 2.95
CA PRO A 92 18.28 13.84 1.79
C PRO A 92 18.71 12.66 0.91
N ASN A 93 18.84 11.47 1.49
CA ASN A 93 19.41 10.29 0.83
C ASN A 93 18.36 9.27 0.38
N LEU A 94 17.21 9.21 1.05
CA LEU A 94 16.17 8.22 0.82
C LEU A 94 14.78 8.80 1.03
N GLU A 95 13.91 8.52 0.08
CA GLU A 95 12.48 8.68 0.26
C GLU A 95 11.82 7.31 0.13
N LEU A 96 11.07 6.88 1.14
CA LEU A 96 10.53 5.53 1.23
C LEU A 96 9.12 5.53 1.79
N LEU A 97 8.26 4.74 1.16
CA LEU A 97 6.96 4.34 1.67
C LEU A 97 6.84 2.82 1.60
N ALA A 98 6.80 2.17 2.77
CA ALA A 98 6.59 0.74 2.90
C ALA A 98 5.16 0.45 3.38
N ARG A 99 4.41 -0.31 2.58
CA ARG A 99 3.01 -0.66 2.85
C ARG A 99 2.80 -2.15 2.82
N LYS A 100 2.19 -2.68 3.88
CA LYS A 100 1.70 -4.05 3.97
C LYS A 100 0.27 -4.09 3.45
N PHE A 101 -0.03 -5.07 2.60
CA PHE A 101 -1.38 -5.36 2.10
C PHE A 101 -1.72 -6.83 2.40
N ARG A 102 -3.00 -7.14 2.61
CA ARG A 102 -3.53 -8.51 2.57
C ARG A 102 -4.36 -8.70 1.31
N PRO A 103 -3.77 -9.20 0.21
CA PRO A 103 -4.54 -9.53 -0.99
C PRO A 103 -5.62 -10.57 -0.69
N PHE A 104 -6.77 -10.53 -1.37
CA PHE A 104 -7.83 -11.52 -1.15
C PHE A 104 -7.41 -12.93 -1.56
N TYR A 105 -6.66 -13.05 -2.66
CA TYR A 105 -6.27 -14.32 -3.28
C TYR A 105 -4.81 -14.72 -2.96
N LEU A 106 -4.27 -14.26 -1.83
CA LEU A 106 -2.95 -14.68 -1.38
C LEU A 106 -2.99 -16.13 -0.85
N PRO A 107 -2.04 -17.03 -1.21
CA PRO A 107 -1.99 -18.38 -0.67
C PRO A 107 -1.94 -18.40 0.85
N ARG A 108 -2.46 -19.46 1.48
CA ARG A 108 -2.64 -19.54 2.94
C ARG A 108 -1.31 -19.43 3.69
N GLU A 109 -0.21 -19.86 3.07
CA GLU A 109 1.15 -19.86 3.60
C GLU A 109 1.72 -18.44 3.73
N PHE A 110 1.18 -17.47 2.98
CA PHE A 110 1.61 -16.09 3.03
C PHE A 110 0.58 -15.23 3.77
N THR A 111 1.05 -14.48 4.75
CA THR A 111 0.19 -13.64 5.59
C THR A 111 -0.09 -12.29 4.96
N SER A 112 0.80 -11.78 4.09
CA SER A 112 0.68 -10.45 3.48
C SER A 112 1.71 -10.23 2.38
N VAL A 113 1.55 -9.15 1.64
CA VAL A 113 2.54 -8.63 0.68
C VAL A 113 2.99 -7.25 1.15
N ILE A 114 4.30 -7.00 1.15
CA ILE A 114 4.86 -5.67 1.39
C ILE A 114 5.25 -5.06 0.05
N VAL A 115 4.81 -3.82 -0.18
CA VAL A 115 5.26 -3.00 -1.31
C VAL A 115 6.10 -1.85 -0.75
N ASN A 116 7.34 -1.76 -1.21
CA ASN A 116 8.26 -0.68 -0.88
C ASN A 116 8.42 0.22 -2.11
N THR A 117 7.88 1.43 -2.06
CA THR A 117 8.16 2.46 -3.07
C THR A 117 9.24 3.36 -2.53
N LEU A 118 10.40 3.40 -3.19
CA LEU A 118 11.53 4.18 -2.72
C LEU A 118 12.24 4.92 -3.84
N TYR A 119 12.81 6.06 -3.48
CA TYR A 119 13.60 6.90 -4.36
C TYR A 119 14.91 7.29 -3.68
N ILE A 120 16.04 7.01 -4.34
CA ILE A 120 17.38 7.44 -3.94
C ILE A 120 17.83 8.51 -4.94
N PRO A 121 17.97 9.77 -4.52
CA PRO A 121 18.41 10.85 -5.39
C PRO A 121 19.81 10.61 -5.96
N SER A 122 20.07 11.14 -7.16
CA SER A 122 21.38 11.03 -7.83
C SER A 122 22.56 11.57 -7.01
N GLN A 123 22.29 12.56 -6.16
CA GLN A 123 23.24 13.25 -5.28
C GLN A 123 23.30 12.67 -3.87
N ALA A 124 22.55 11.60 -3.59
CA ALA A 124 22.52 10.98 -2.28
C ALA A 124 23.89 10.37 -1.93
N ASN A 125 24.22 10.40 -0.63
CA ASN A 125 25.29 9.55 -0.13
C ASN A 125 24.81 8.10 -0.18
N LYS A 126 25.47 7.27 -1.00
CA LYS A 126 25.06 5.89 -1.25
C LYS A 126 25.11 5.03 0.01
N ASP A 127 26.15 5.20 0.83
CA ASP A 127 26.33 4.41 2.05
C ASP A 127 25.25 4.77 3.07
N THR A 128 24.94 6.05 3.23
CA THR A 128 23.85 6.51 4.10
C THR A 128 22.49 6.05 3.59
N ALA A 129 22.23 6.17 2.27
CA ALA A 129 20.98 5.68 1.67
C ALA A 129 20.78 4.18 1.90
N LEU A 130 21.84 3.37 1.72
CA LEU A 130 21.80 1.93 1.94
C LEU A 130 21.58 1.58 3.42
N TYR A 131 22.22 2.31 4.33
CA TYR A 131 22.00 2.14 5.77
C TYR A 131 20.56 2.44 6.17
N GLU A 132 20.02 3.60 5.75
CA GLU A 132 18.62 3.99 6.02
C GLU A 132 17.63 2.99 5.43
N LEU A 133 17.91 2.49 4.22
CA LEU A 133 17.09 1.47 3.57
C LEU A 133 17.12 0.15 4.35
N HIS A 134 18.31 -0.30 4.75
CA HIS A 134 18.47 -1.52 5.54
C HIS A 134 17.72 -1.45 6.86
N GLU A 135 17.81 -0.32 7.57
CA GLU A 135 17.07 -0.08 8.80
C GLU A 135 15.56 -0.18 8.58
N ALA A 136 15.03 0.50 7.56
CA ALA A 136 13.60 0.49 7.26
C ALA A 136 13.08 -0.90 6.85
N LEU A 137 13.86 -1.67 6.08
CA LEU A 137 13.53 -3.05 5.72
C LEU A 137 13.57 -3.99 6.94
N THR A 138 14.52 -3.77 7.84
CA THR A 138 14.62 -4.53 9.10
C THR A 138 13.39 -4.27 9.96
N VAL A 139 13.01 -3.00 10.17
CA VAL A 139 11.79 -2.63 10.92
C VAL A 139 10.55 -3.25 10.29
N SER A 140 10.43 -3.19 8.96
CA SER A 140 9.31 -3.78 8.23
C SER A 140 9.21 -5.29 8.43
N SER A 141 10.35 -5.99 8.48
CA SER A 141 10.43 -7.44 8.70
C SER A 141 10.13 -7.82 10.16
N THR A 142 10.62 -7.06 11.14
CA THR A 142 10.34 -7.29 12.57
C THR A 142 8.88 -7.03 12.91
N THR A 143 8.29 -5.96 12.36
CA THR A 143 6.88 -5.62 12.56
C THR A 143 5.96 -6.72 12.01
N LEU A 144 6.36 -7.39 10.92
CA LEU A 144 5.65 -8.59 10.46
C LEU A 144 5.72 -9.74 11.46
N GLY A 145 6.87 -9.99 12.07
CA GLY A 145 7.06 -11.06 13.05
C GLY A 145 6.11 -10.96 14.25
N HIS A 146 5.85 -9.74 14.73
CA HIS A 146 4.87 -9.49 15.80
C HIS A 146 3.41 -9.67 15.36
N CYS A 147 3.08 -9.41 14.08
CA CYS A 147 1.73 -9.59 13.54
C CYS A 147 1.39 -11.03 13.09
N THR A 148 2.22 -12.03 13.40
CA THR A 148 1.93 -13.43 13.03
C THR A 148 1.07 -14.20 14.04
N TYR A 149 0.69 -13.57 15.16
CA TYR A 149 0.00 -14.25 16.27
C TYR A 149 -1.38 -13.69 16.64
N ASP A 150 -2.01 -12.86 15.81
CA ASP A 150 -3.40 -12.44 16.04
C ASP A 150 -4.27 -12.92 14.88
N TRP A 151 -5.00 -14.00 15.14
CA TRP A 151 -6.12 -14.50 14.32
C TRP A 151 -7.44 -13.96 14.84
#